data_AF-A0A349MQQ6-F1
#
_entry.id   AF-A0A349MQQ6-F1
#
_cell.length_a   1.000
_cell.length_b   1.000
_cell.length_c   1.000
_cell.angle_alpha   90.00
_cell.angle_beta   90.00
_cell.angle_gamma   90.00
#
_symmetry.space_group_name_H-M   'P 1'
#
loop_
_entity.id
_entity.type
_entity.pdbx_description
1 polymer ?
#
loop_
_entity_poly.entity_id
_entity_poly.type
_entity_poly.pdbx_seq_one_letter_code
_entity_poly.pdbx_strand_id
1 'polypeptide(L)'
;MKDLIENVLPEILAVTFTLVLMIIGYVLLSFGIEVTKSPYFSTLAEKAAKGEIDLLPITVVVAISLFIVRETLDYYRKSKEAGRKREAYKLLISEELELNLWAQKRILSIVTDIEDEEGNYPNASYTLTVKESGKEYIQGNEDGKLIFGCPVPVVHDRYYEKLISHIAELDAAFFKLSQSCYEEVRNLAHVRSGLIEALLAEENNEPYPHDIRKSGFLDYAKNELPMIYDAMNALYRECAGKELTEARLR
;
A
#
# COMPACT_ATOMS: atom_id res chain seq x y z
N MET A 1 -5.46 -23.79 -0.23
CA MET A 1 -6.72 -23.92 0.58
C MET A 1 -7.23 -22.56 1.05
N LYS A 2 -6.37 -21.65 1.52
CA LYS A 2 -6.71 -20.24 1.79
C LYS A 2 -7.23 -19.49 0.55
N ASP A 3 -6.54 -19.60 -0.60
CA ASP A 3 -6.97 -18.92 -1.85
C ASP A 3 -8.32 -19.40 -2.40
N LEU A 4 -8.70 -20.65 -2.13
CA LEU A 4 -10.01 -21.17 -2.52
C LEU A 4 -11.10 -20.61 -1.61
N ILE A 5 -10.79 -20.38 -0.33
CA ILE A 5 -11.73 -19.79 0.62
C ILE A 5 -11.85 -18.28 0.35
N GLU A 6 -10.75 -17.54 0.15
CA GLU A 6 -10.81 -16.08 -0.11
C GLU A 6 -11.51 -15.71 -1.42
N ASN A 7 -11.39 -16.53 -2.47
CA ASN A 7 -12.06 -16.26 -3.75
C ASN A 7 -13.52 -16.76 -3.78
N VAL A 8 -13.82 -17.89 -3.12
CA VAL A 8 -15.15 -18.50 -3.19
C VAL A 8 -16.08 -17.98 -2.07
N LEU A 9 -15.55 -17.55 -0.93
CA LEU A 9 -16.34 -16.96 0.16
C LEU A 9 -17.14 -15.71 -0.23
N PRO A 10 -16.60 -14.73 -1.00
CA PRO A 10 -17.40 -13.60 -1.47
C PRO A 10 -18.48 -14.01 -2.48
N GLU A 11 -18.23 -15.02 -3.33
CA GLU A 11 -19.25 -15.59 -4.23
C GLU A 11 -20.33 -16.35 -3.46
N ILE A 12 -19.97 -17.17 -2.47
CA ILE A 12 -20.93 -17.87 -1.60
C ILE A 12 -21.74 -16.86 -0.79
N LEU A 13 -21.11 -15.81 -0.26
CA LEU A 13 -21.81 -14.71 0.43
C LEU A 13 -22.76 -13.99 -0.53
N ALA A 14 -22.33 -13.70 -1.76
CA ALA A 14 -23.20 -13.09 -2.77
C ALA A 14 -24.38 -13.99 -3.15
N VAL A 15 -24.15 -15.30 -3.34
CA VAL A 15 -25.20 -16.27 -3.68
C VAL A 15 -26.17 -16.47 -2.52
N THR A 16 -25.68 -16.68 -1.30
CA THR A 16 -26.51 -16.81 -0.09
C THR A 16 -27.29 -15.54 0.18
N PHE A 17 -26.69 -14.37 -0.03
CA PHE A 17 -27.37 -13.08 0.09
C PHE A 17 -28.44 -12.87 -0.97
N THR A 18 -28.18 -13.25 -2.23
CA THR A 18 -29.18 -13.20 -3.31
C THR A 18 -30.34 -14.16 -3.02
N LEU A 19 -30.02 -15.33 -2.45
CA LEU A 19 -31.02 -16.29 -1.99
C LEU A 19 -31.86 -15.71 -0.85
N VAL A 20 -31.23 -15.07 0.14
CA VAL A 20 -31.92 -14.41 1.26
C VAL A 20 -32.79 -13.25 0.77
N LEU A 21 -32.32 -12.42 -0.17
CA LEU A 21 -33.12 -11.36 -0.79
C LEU A 21 -34.30 -11.92 -1.58
N MET A 22 -34.10 -13.01 -2.33
CA MET A 22 -35.20 -13.69 -3.02
C MET A 22 -36.19 -14.30 -2.04
N ILE A 23 -35.74 -14.89 -0.94
CA ILE A 23 -36.61 -15.44 0.11
C ILE A 23 -37.39 -14.32 0.79
N ILE A 24 -36.74 -13.22 1.19
CA ILE A 24 -37.40 -12.06 1.80
C ILE A 24 -38.39 -11.45 0.80
N GLY A 25 -37.99 -11.25 -0.45
CA GLY A 25 -38.87 -10.75 -1.51
C GLY A 25 -40.05 -11.67 -1.76
N TYR A 26 -39.83 -12.99 -1.83
CA TYR A 26 -40.88 -13.99 -2.00
C TYR A 26 -41.82 -14.03 -0.80
N VAL A 27 -41.31 -13.96 0.43
CA VAL A 27 -42.12 -13.91 1.64
C VAL A 27 -42.94 -12.63 1.68
N LEU A 28 -42.36 -11.47 1.38
CA LEU A 28 -43.10 -10.20 1.32
C LEU A 28 -44.17 -10.20 0.23
N LEU A 29 -43.86 -10.76 -0.95
CA LEU A 29 -44.78 -10.82 -2.08
C LEU A 29 -45.89 -11.85 -1.84
N SER A 30 -45.55 -13.02 -1.30
CA SER A 30 -46.51 -14.08 -0.93
C SER A 30 -47.40 -13.61 0.23
N PHE A 31 -46.82 -12.96 1.23
CA PHE A 31 -47.57 -12.33 2.31
C PHE A 31 -48.49 -11.23 1.76
N GLY A 32 -48.01 -10.35 0.88
CA GLY A 32 -48.84 -9.32 0.24
C GLY A 32 -50.00 -9.91 -0.58
N ILE A 33 -49.77 -10.98 -1.32
CA ILE A 33 -50.79 -11.69 -2.10
C ILE A 33 -51.81 -12.39 -1.18
N GLU A 34 -51.33 -13.08 -0.15
CA GLU A 34 -52.19 -13.83 0.79
C GLU A 34 -53.03 -12.87 1.64
N VAL A 35 -52.42 -11.77 2.05
CA VAL A 35 -53.10 -10.67 2.74
C VAL A 35 -54.15 -10.06 1.82
N THR A 36 -53.84 -9.70 0.57
CA THR A 36 -54.83 -9.09 -0.35
C THR A 36 -55.97 -10.04 -0.76
N LYS A 37 -55.74 -11.36 -0.76
CA LYS A 37 -56.78 -12.37 -1.03
C LYS A 37 -57.62 -12.74 0.20
N SER A 38 -57.16 -12.39 1.40
CA SER A 38 -57.86 -12.71 2.64
C SER A 38 -59.18 -11.93 2.75
N PRO A 39 -60.31 -12.58 3.08
CA PRO A 39 -61.57 -11.92 3.46
C PRO A 39 -61.39 -10.96 4.66
N TYR A 40 -60.33 -11.18 5.44
CA TYR A 40 -59.93 -10.34 6.56
C TYR A 40 -59.32 -9.01 6.10
N PHE A 41 -58.67 -8.96 4.93
CA PHE A 41 -58.07 -7.73 4.40
C PHE A 41 -59.08 -6.82 3.72
N SER A 42 -60.10 -7.37 3.06
CA SER A 42 -61.22 -6.57 2.58
C SER A 42 -62.02 -5.96 3.73
N THR A 43 -62.23 -6.71 4.82
CA THR A 43 -62.86 -6.20 6.05
C THR A 43 -61.94 -5.26 6.86
N LEU A 44 -60.61 -5.46 6.89
CA LEU A 44 -59.62 -4.49 7.41
C LEU A 44 -59.57 -3.23 6.53
N ALA A 45 -59.64 -3.33 5.21
CA ALA A 45 -59.66 -2.14 4.35
C ALA A 45 -60.95 -1.34 4.57
N GLU A 46 -62.09 -2.02 4.74
CA GLU A 46 -63.37 -1.41 5.05
C GLU A 46 -63.42 -0.83 6.48
N LYS A 47 -62.84 -1.51 7.48
CA LYS A 47 -62.70 -1.03 8.86
C LYS A 47 -61.67 0.10 8.98
N ALA A 48 -60.59 0.09 8.20
CA ALA A 48 -59.61 1.18 8.14
C ALA A 48 -60.23 2.42 7.48
N ALA A 49 -61.04 2.23 6.43
CA ALA A 49 -61.83 3.29 5.81
C ALA A 49 -62.91 3.86 6.76
N LYS A 50 -63.41 3.05 7.71
CA LYS A 50 -64.30 3.48 8.81
C LYS A 50 -63.56 4.00 10.06
N GLY A 51 -62.23 3.93 10.10
CA GLY A 51 -61.38 4.45 11.18
C GLY A 51 -61.19 3.54 12.41
N GLU A 52 -61.54 2.25 12.33
CA GLU A 52 -61.56 1.32 13.48
C GLU A 52 -60.26 0.51 13.68
N ILE A 53 -59.18 0.83 12.95
CA ILE A 53 -57.96 0.01 12.94
C ILE A 53 -56.76 0.84 13.33
N ASP A 54 -56.04 0.34 14.31
CA ASP A 54 -54.75 0.88 14.71
C ASP A 54 -53.70 0.46 13.67
N LEU A 55 -53.32 1.38 12.77
CA LEU A 55 -52.37 1.15 11.67
C LEU A 55 -50.91 1.02 12.15
N LEU A 56 -50.67 1.25 13.44
CA LEU A 56 -49.35 1.18 14.08
C LEU A 56 -48.58 -0.13 13.82
N PRO A 57 -49.17 -1.35 13.92
CA PRO A 57 -48.42 -2.59 13.76
C PRO A 57 -47.91 -2.80 12.33
N ILE A 58 -48.70 -2.43 11.32
CA ILE A 58 -48.35 -2.59 9.90
C ILE A 58 -47.26 -1.58 9.52
N THR A 59 -47.41 -0.33 9.96
CA THR A 59 -46.41 0.72 9.70
C THR A 59 -45.06 0.38 10.35
N VAL A 60 -45.05 -0.22 11.54
CA VAL A 60 -43.83 -0.70 12.20
C VAL A 60 -43.13 -1.81 11.39
N VAL A 61 -43.86 -2.82 10.90
CA VAL A 61 -43.27 -3.91 10.10
C VAL A 61 -42.67 -3.39 8.79
N VAL A 62 -43.36 -2.46 8.12
CA VAL A 62 -42.85 -1.83 6.89
C VAL A 62 -41.61 -0.99 7.18
N ALA A 63 -41.61 -0.20 8.27
CA ALA A 63 -40.46 0.60 8.66
C ALA A 63 -39.22 -0.25 8.98
N ILE A 64 -39.38 -1.36 9.72
CA ILE A 64 -38.29 -2.29 10.02
C ILE A 64 -37.75 -2.92 8.73
N SER A 65 -38.64 -3.34 7.82
CA SER A 65 -38.24 -3.95 6.55
C SER A 65 -37.45 -2.98 5.67
N LEU A 66 -37.92 -1.74 5.56
CA LEU A 66 -37.21 -0.68 4.83
C LEU A 66 -35.87 -0.34 5.47
N PHE A 67 -35.80 -0.34 6.81
CA PHE A 67 -34.56 -0.11 7.54
C PHE A 67 -33.53 -1.20 7.25
N ILE A 68 -33.94 -2.48 7.28
CA ILE A 68 -33.06 -3.62 6.97
C ILE A 68 -32.54 -3.52 5.53
N VAL A 69 -33.43 -3.26 4.56
CA VAL A 69 -33.03 -3.11 3.15
C VAL A 69 -32.04 -1.96 2.98
N ARG A 70 -32.31 -0.80 3.60
CA ARG A 70 -31.44 0.37 3.54
C ARG A 70 -30.07 0.08 4.16
N GLU A 71 -30.02 -0.46 5.37
CA GLU A 71 -28.76 -0.74 6.07
C GLU A 71 -27.91 -1.72 5.28
N THR A 72 -28.55 -2.71 4.65
CA THR A 72 -27.88 -3.67 3.78
C THR A 72 -27.28 -3.03 2.53
N LEU A 73 -28.03 -2.14 1.86
CA LEU A 73 -27.54 -1.39 0.70
C LEU A 73 -26.40 -0.44 1.09
N ASP A 74 -26.51 0.22 2.25
CA ASP A 74 -25.48 1.11 2.78
C ASP A 74 -24.21 0.32 3.13
N TYR A 75 -24.34 -0.88 3.71
CA TYR A 75 -23.22 -1.79 3.95
C TYR A 75 -22.53 -2.21 2.65
N TYR A 76 -23.29 -2.61 1.62
CA TYR A 76 -22.74 -2.98 0.32
C TYR A 76 -22.00 -1.81 -0.34
N ARG A 77 -22.59 -0.61 -0.31
CA ARG A 77 -21.95 0.59 -0.87
C ARG A 77 -20.63 0.88 -0.16
N LYS A 78 -20.61 0.81 1.18
CA LYS A 78 -19.39 1.01 1.99
C LYS A 78 -18.33 -0.05 1.69
N SER A 79 -18.71 -1.32 1.55
CA SER A 79 -17.77 -2.41 1.23
C SER A 79 -17.15 -2.22 -0.16
N LYS A 80 -17.94 -1.86 -1.17
CA LYS A 80 -17.43 -1.54 -2.51
C LYS A 80 -16.51 -0.32 -2.52
N GLU A 81 -16.85 0.71 -1.74
CA GLU A 81 -15.99 1.88 -1.55
C GLU A 81 -14.65 1.52 -0.90
N ALA A 82 -14.68 0.69 0.14
CA ALA A 82 -13.49 0.18 0.82
C ALA A 82 -12.59 -0.60 -0.15
N GLY A 83 -13.15 -1.51 -0.94
CA GLY A 83 -12.40 -2.26 -1.96
C GLY A 83 -11.70 -1.34 -2.97
N ARG A 84 -12.41 -0.35 -3.53
CA ARG A 84 -11.81 0.62 -4.46
C ARG A 84 -10.68 1.45 -3.83
N LYS A 85 -10.83 1.85 -2.56
CA LYS A 85 -9.77 2.56 -1.83
C LYS A 85 -8.54 1.67 -1.63
N ARG A 86 -8.73 0.39 -1.27
CA ARG A 86 -7.64 -0.57 -1.07
C ARG A 86 -6.83 -0.72 -2.35
N GLU A 87 -7.51 -0.92 -3.48
CA GLU A 87 -6.85 -1.05 -4.78
C GLU A 87 -6.10 0.23 -5.17
N ALA A 88 -6.68 1.41 -4.93
CA ALA A 88 -6.00 2.67 -5.18
C ALA A 88 -4.74 2.83 -4.32
N TYR A 89 -4.78 2.44 -3.04
CA TYR A 89 -3.61 2.48 -2.16
C TYR A 89 -2.55 1.48 -2.57
N LYS A 90 -2.94 0.24 -2.92
CA LYS A 90 -2.03 -0.77 -3.46
C LYS A 90 -1.29 -0.26 -4.70
N LEU A 91 -2.01 0.38 -5.62
CA LEU A 91 -1.42 0.98 -6.81
C LEU A 91 -0.39 2.05 -6.44
N LEU A 92 -0.77 3.07 -5.66
CA LEU A 92 0.14 4.17 -5.30
C LEU A 92 1.40 3.69 -4.55
N ILE A 93 1.22 2.76 -3.61
CA ILE A 93 2.34 2.15 -2.88
C ILE A 93 3.23 1.33 -3.83
N SER A 94 2.65 0.57 -4.76
CA SER A 94 3.43 -0.18 -5.75
C SER A 94 4.30 0.72 -6.63
N GLU A 95 3.81 1.88 -7.04
CA GLU A 95 4.60 2.86 -7.81
C GLU A 95 5.78 3.42 -6.98
N GLU A 96 5.56 3.71 -5.71
CA GLU A 96 6.62 4.17 -4.80
C GLU A 96 7.68 3.10 -4.56
N LEU A 97 7.27 1.84 -4.44
CA LEU A 97 8.19 0.69 -4.35
C LEU A 97 9.03 0.51 -5.61
N GLU A 98 8.46 0.72 -6.81
CA GLU A 98 9.22 0.67 -8.06
C GLU A 98 10.27 1.78 -8.16
N LEU A 99 9.97 2.98 -7.63
CA LEU A 99 10.94 4.07 -7.53
C LEU A 99 12.05 3.75 -6.53
N ASN A 100 11.69 3.22 -5.36
CA ASN A 100 12.66 2.84 -4.35
C ASN A 100 13.51 1.63 -4.76
N LEU A 101 13.00 0.74 -5.62
CA LEU A 101 13.81 -0.32 -6.22
C LEU A 101 14.95 0.26 -7.05
N TRP A 102 14.70 1.33 -7.82
CA TRP A 102 15.75 2.02 -8.55
C TRP A 102 16.80 2.59 -7.59
N ALA A 103 16.35 3.24 -6.50
CA ALA A 103 17.25 3.80 -5.50
C ALA A 103 18.11 2.73 -4.83
N GLN A 104 17.50 1.64 -4.36
CA GLN A 104 18.17 0.51 -3.73
C GLN A 104 19.22 -0.11 -4.67
N LYS A 105 18.85 -0.42 -5.93
CA LYS A 105 19.78 -0.98 -6.92
C LYS A 105 20.92 -0.02 -7.22
N ARG A 106 20.63 1.30 -7.25
CA ARG A 106 21.63 2.30 -7.55
C ARG A 106 22.65 2.46 -6.44
N ILE A 107 22.23 2.47 -5.16
CA ILE A 107 23.16 2.48 -4.02
C ILE A 107 23.99 1.20 -4.03
N LEU A 108 23.38 0.04 -4.27
CA LEU A 108 24.13 -1.22 -4.34
C LEU A 108 25.21 -1.17 -5.42
N SER A 109 24.87 -0.73 -6.63
CA SER A 109 25.82 -0.54 -7.73
C SER A 109 26.94 0.42 -7.34
N ILE A 110 26.64 1.57 -6.72
CA ILE A 110 27.67 2.51 -6.26
C ILE A 110 28.66 1.83 -5.32
N VAL A 111 28.15 1.12 -4.32
CA VAL A 111 28.98 0.49 -3.29
C VAL A 111 29.85 -0.61 -3.88
N THR A 112 29.29 -1.44 -4.76
CA THR A 112 30.03 -2.49 -5.47
C THR A 112 31.06 -1.91 -6.44
N ASP A 113 30.70 -0.88 -7.22
CA ASP A 113 31.61 -0.25 -8.18
C ASP A 113 32.81 0.40 -7.46
N ILE A 114 32.60 1.03 -6.29
CA ILE A 114 33.68 1.61 -5.48
C ILE A 114 34.62 0.52 -4.94
N GLU A 115 34.07 -0.60 -4.49
CA GLU A 115 34.83 -1.73 -3.95
C GLU A 115 35.64 -2.44 -5.06
N ASP A 116 35.02 -2.73 -6.20
CA ASP A 116 35.66 -3.43 -7.32
C ASP A 116 36.81 -2.62 -7.94
N GLU A 117 36.69 -1.29 -7.95
CA GLU A 117 37.71 -0.40 -8.51
C GLU A 117 38.89 -0.14 -7.57
N GLU A 118 38.86 -0.60 -6.31
CA GLU A 118 39.96 -0.41 -5.34
C GLU A 118 41.28 -0.99 -5.85
N GLY A 119 41.23 -2.12 -6.57
CA GLY A 119 42.41 -2.76 -7.15
C GLY A 119 43.00 -2.02 -8.36
N ASN A 120 42.15 -1.36 -9.16
CA ASN A 120 42.56 -0.65 -10.36
C ASN A 120 43.03 0.77 -10.06
N TYR A 121 42.38 1.42 -9.08
CA TYR A 121 42.57 2.83 -8.73
C TYR A 121 42.77 2.98 -7.20
N PRO A 122 43.93 2.53 -6.66
CA PRO A 122 44.16 2.50 -5.22
C PRO A 122 44.18 3.90 -4.59
N ASN A 123 44.53 4.94 -5.36
CA ASN A 123 44.59 6.32 -4.87
C ASN A 123 43.36 7.15 -5.29
N ALA A 124 42.30 6.50 -5.78
CA ALA A 124 41.06 7.17 -6.10
C ALA A 124 40.47 7.89 -4.87
N SER A 125 40.06 9.14 -5.05
CA SER A 125 39.23 9.87 -4.09
C SER A 125 37.80 9.97 -4.63
N TYR A 126 36.82 9.74 -3.75
CA TYR A 126 35.40 9.82 -4.08
C TYR A 126 34.78 11.00 -3.34
N THR A 127 34.16 11.91 -4.08
CA THR A 127 33.55 13.11 -3.52
C THR A 127 32.12 13.30 -4.01
N LEU A 128 31.36 14.11 -3.27
CA LEU A 128 30.01 14.53 -3.64
C LEU A 128 30.06 15.87 -4.38
N THR A 129 29.44 15.94 -5.55
CA THR A 129 29.29 17.16 -6.34
C THR A 129 27.80 17.47 -6.54
N VAL A 130 27.37 18.66 -6.14
CA VAL A 130 26.00 19.16 -6.37
C VAL A 130 25.99 20.05 -7.62
N LYS A 131 25.21 19.67 -8.64
CA LYS A 131 25.05 20.49 -9.86
C LYS A 131 24.06 21.63 -9.63
N GLU A 132 24.09 22.66 -10.49
CA GLU A 132 23.15 23.80 -10.48
C GLU A 132 21.66 23.38 -10.43
N SER A 133 21.33 22.22 -11.00
CA SER A 133 19.99 21.63 -10.94
C SER A 133 19.56 21.10 -9.56
N GLY A 134 20.40 21.21 -8.53
CA GLY A 134 20.21 20.62 -7.21
C GLY A 134 20.42 19.11 -7.14
N LYS A 135 20.84 18.48 -8.25
CA LYS A 135 21.11 17.04 -8.31
C LYS A 135 22.51 16.73 -7.79
N GLU A 136 22.57 15.75 -6.92
CA GLU A 136 23.78 15.19 -6.31
C GLU A 136 24.41 14.13 -7.22
N TYR A 137 25.73 14.18 -7.36
CA TYR A 137 26.53 13.21 -8.09
C TYR A 137 27.74 12.80 -7.27
N ILE A 138 28.12 11.54 -7.39
CA ILE A 138 29.38 11.01 -6.89
C ILE A 138 30.39 11.07 -8.02
N GLN A 139 31.60 11.52 -7.72
CA GLN A 139 32.73 11.54 -8.64
C GLN A 139 33.92 10.84 -8.01
N GLY A 140 34.45 9.82 -8.69
CA GLY A 140 35.72 9.21 -8.36
C GLY A 140 36.81 9.81 -9.23
N ASN A 141 37.89 10.30 -8.64
CA ASN A 141 39.02 10.90 -9.35
C ASN A 141 40.33 10.23 -8.92
N GLU A 142 41.21 9.94 -9.88
CA GLU A 142 42.60 9.56 -9.61
C GLU A 142 43.53 10.41 -10.49
N ASP A 143 44.57 11.00 -9.90
CA ASP A 143 45.53 11.87 -10.58
C ASP A 143 44.88 12.98 -11.45
N GLY A 144 43.76 13.53 -10.96
CA GLY A 144 43.00 14.58 -11.65
C GLY A 144 42.16 14.11 -12.84
N LYS A 145 42.03 12.80 -13.06
CA LYS A 145 41.15 12.20 -14.07
C LYS A 145 39.90 11.62 -13.42
N LEU A 146 38.74 11.93 -14.02
CA LEU A 146 37.47 11.33 -13.64
C LEU A 146 37.43 9.86 -14.08
N ILE A 147 37.33 8.95 -13.13
CA ILE A 147 37.24 7.50 -13.35
C ILE A 147 35.82 6.96 -13.11
N PHE A 148 35.05 7.63 -12.24
CA PHE A 148 33.71 7.22 -11.85
C PHE A 148 32.79 8.43 -11.75
N GLY A 149 31.55 8.32 -12.23
CA GLY A 149 30.60 9.43 -12.25
C GLY A 149 29.17 8.96 -12.27
N CYS A 150 28.38 9.34 -11.26
CA CYS A 150 27.13 8.67 -11.00
C CYS A 150 26.15 9.55 -10.19
N PRO A 151 24.84 9.63 -10.53
CA PRO A 151 23.88 10.34 -9.68
C PRO A 151 23.60 9.59 -8.38
N VAL A 152 23.47 10.34 -7.28
CA VAL A 152 22.95 9.81 -6.01
C VAL A 152 21.44 9.64 -6.15
N PRO A 153 20.88 8.46 -5.85
CA PRO A 153 19.46 8.23 -5.99
C PRO A 153 18.65 8.98 -4.94
N VAL A 154 17.37 9.20 -5.22
CA VAL A 154 16.41 9.80 -4.27
C VAL A 154 15.53 8.68 -3.73
N VAL A 155 15.29 8.69 -2.41
CA VAL A 155 14.36 7.78 -1.76
C VAL A 155 12.99 8.46 -1.68
N HIS A 156 11.94 7.68 -1.94
CA HIS A 156 10.56 8.16 -2.04
C HIS A 156 9.70 7.53 -0.94
N ASP A 157 9.05 8.34 -0.11
CA ASP A 157 8.19 7.86 0.97
C ASP A 157 6.90 8.69 1.14
N ARG A 158 6.60 9.52 0.14
CA ARG A 158 5.51 10.47 0.15
C ARG A 158 4.16 9.79 0.33
N TYR A 159 3.94 8.63 -0.28
CA TYR A 159 2.67 7.94 -0.17
C TYR A 159 2.55 7.21 1.16
N TYR A 160 3.63 6.67 1.72
CA TYR A 160 3.60 6.15 3.09
C TYR A 160 3.11 7.20 4.09
N GLU A 161 3.72 8.39 4.13
CA GLU A 161 3.33 9.45 5.07
C GLU A 161 1.85 9.84 4.97
N LYS A 162 1.31 9.82 3.76
CA LYS A 162 -0.06 10.27 3.48
C LYS A 162 -1.11 9.18 3.64
N LEU A 163 -0.76 7.93 3.37
CA LEU A 163 -1.73 6.84 3.25
C LEU A 163 -1.73 5.90 4.45
N ILE A 164 -0.66 5.85 5.26
CA ILE A 164 -0.52 4.80 6.28
C ILE A 164 -1.66 4.78 7.30
N SER A 165 -2.18 5.94 7.72
CA SER A 165 -3.34 6.05 8.62
C SER A 165 -4.64 5.57 7.94
N HIS A 166 -4.84 5.94 6.68
CA HIS A 166 -5.99 5.50 5.89
C HIS A 166 -5.96 4.00 5.59
N ILE A 167 -4.76 3.42 5.43
CA ILE A 167 -4.58 1.98 5.30
C ILE A 167 -4.94 1.29 6.62
N ALA A 168 -4.55 1.85 7.77
CA ALA A 168 -4.89 1.32 9.10
C ALA A 168 -6.40 1.24 9.36
N GLU A 169 -7.15 2.24 8.89
CA GLU A 169 -8.61 2.27 8.98
C GLU A 169 -9.29 1.22 8.09
N LEU A 170 -8.63 0.82 7.02
CA LEU A 170 -9.22 0.02 5.94
C LEU A 170 -8.93 -1.47 6.09
N ASP A 171 -7.68 -1.83 6.35
CA ASP A 171 -7.21 -3.21 6.36
C ASP A 171 -5.99 -3.35 7.30
N ALA A 172 -6.21 -4.03 8.43
CA ALA A 172 -5.19 -4.21 9.45
C ALA A 172 -4.01 -5.10 9.00
N ALA A 173 -4.24 -6.07 8.10
CA ALA A 173 -3.18 -6.93 7.58
C ALA A 173 -2.32 -6.16 6.59
N PHE A 174 -2.97 -5.43 5.68
CA PHE A 174 -2.29 -4.56 4.73
C PHE A 174 -1.49 -3.48 5.46
N PHE A 175 -2.06 -2.86 6.50
CA PHE A 175 -1.37 -1.88 7.35
C PHE A 175 -0.08 -2.42 7.95
N LYS A 176 -0.10 -3.60 8.59
CA LYS A 176 1.11 -4.17 9.22
C LYS A 176 2.23 -4.39 8.20
N LEU A 177 1.87 -4.88 7.01
CA LEU A 177 2.82 -5.09 5.94
C LEU A 177 3.36 -3.77 5.39
N SER A 178 2.49 -2.78 5.18
CA SER A 178 2.88 -1.42 4.77
C SER A 178 3.77 -0.73 5.80
N GLN A 179 3.47 -0.86 7.09
CA GLN A 179 4.27 -0.29 8.17
C GLN A 179 5.67 -0.90 8.20
N SER A 180 5.78 -2.22 8.16
CA SER A 180 7.07 -2.92 8.21
C SER A 180 7.94 -2.52 7.01
N CYS A 181 7.36 -2.46 5.82
CA CYS A 181 8.08 -1.98 4.64
C CYS A 181 8.45 -0.50 4.74
N TYR A 182 7.61 0.34 5.35
CA TYR A 182 7.90 1.76 5.50
C TYR A 182 9.12 2.00 6.39
N GLU A 183 9.27 1.22 7.46
CA GLU A 183 10.47 1.23 8.31
C GLU A 183 11.72 0.91 7.49
N GLU A 184 11.66 -0.08 6.61
CA GLU A 184 12.80 -0.40 5.73
C GLU A 184 13.06 0.63 4.62
N VAL A 185 12.03 1.30 4.10
CA VAL A 185 12.22 2.44 3.19
C VAL A 185 12.90 3.62 3.91
N ARG A 186 12.62 3.83 5.20
CA ARG A 186 13.36 4.80 6.01
C ARG A 186 14.80 4.36 6.26
N ASN A 187 15.04 3.06 6.45
CA ASN A 187 16.40 2.52 6.49
C ASN A 187 17.13 2.76 5.16
N LEU A 188 16.47 2.63 4.01
CA LEU A 188 17.05 2.99 2.71
C LEU A 188 17.44 4.48 2.64
N ALA A 189 16.59 5.36 3.17
CA ALA A 189 16.91 6.79 3.29
C ALA A 189 18.11 7.01 4.22
N HIS A 190 18.22 6.25 5.31
CA HIS A 190 19.37 6.29 6.21
C HIS A 190 20.66 5.82 5.54
N VAL A 191 20.63 4.71 4.79
CA VAL A 191 21.77 4.23 4.00
C VAL A 191 22.20 5.29 2.97
N ARG A 192 21.26 5.95 2.29
CA ARG A 192 21.56 7.07 1.39
C ARG A 192 22.23 8.23 2.14
N SER A 193 21.75 8.62 3.31
CA SER A 193 22.37 9.67 4.11
C SER A 193 23.78 9.29 4.55
N GLY A 194 23.99 8.05 4.99
CA GLY A 194 25.32 7.53 5.33
C GLY A 194 26.30 7.54 4.15
N LEU A 195 25.82 7.28 2.93
CA LEU A 195 26.62 7.43 1.71
C LEU A 195 27.09 8.88 1.53
N ILE A 196 26.19 9.84 1.70
CA ILE A 196 26.49 11.27 1.59
C ILE A 196 27.48 11.70 2.70
N GLU A 197 27.24 11.29 3.94
CA GLU A 197 28.11 11.59 5.09
C GLU A 197 29.51 10.99 4.91
N ALA A 198 29.62 9.78 4.35
CA ALA A 198 30.91 9.17 4.06
C ALA A 198 31.67 9.90 2.93
N LEU A 199 30.96 10.41 1.91
CA LEU A 199 31.57 11.18 0.82
C LEU A 199 31.98 12.60 1.22
N LEU A 200 31.36 13.16 2.25
CA LEU A 200 31.65 14.49 2.80
C LEU A 200 32.55 14.42 4.04
N ALA A 201 33.12 13.26 4.36
CA ALA A 201 33.82 13.03 5.62
C ALA A 201 35.03 13.97 5.84
N GLU A 202 35.79 14.25 4.78
CA GLU A 202 36.91 15.21 4.83
C GLU A 202 36.41 16.64 5.06
N GLU A 203 35.38 17.05 4.32
CA GLU A 203 34.81 18.40 4.35
C GLU A 203 34.15 18.71 5.70
N ASN A 204 33.50 17.70 6.30
CA ASN A 204 32.85 17.79 7.61
C ASN A 204 33.79 17.49 8.78
N ASN A 205 35.05 17.12 8.51
CA ASN A 205 36.05 16.74 9.52
C ASN A 205 35.53 15.64 10.47
N GLU A 206 34.96 14.60 9.88
CA GLU A 206 34.40 13.46 10.60
C GLU A 206 35.49 12.64 11.32
N PRO A 207 35.16 11.96 12.45
CA PRO A 207 36.14 11.26 13.27
C PRO A 207 36.57 9.89 12.71
N TYR A 208 35.94 9.43 11.63
CA TYR A 208 36.23 8.16 10.94
C TYR A 208 37.08 8.40 9.68
N PRO A 209 37.68 7.34 9.07
CA PRO A 209 38.49 7.50 7.87
C PRO A 209 37.75 8.24 6.74
N HIS A 210 38.40 9.26 6.17
CA HIS A 210 37.81 10.11 5.11
C HIS A 210 37.69 9.39 3.76
N ASP A 211 38.43 8.30 3.59
CA ASP A 211 38.28 7.39 2.45
C ASP A 211 37.07 6.47 2.70
N ILE A 212 36.02 6.62 1.89
CA ILE A 212 34.79 5.80 1.99
C ILE A 212 35.05 4.29 1.94
N ARG A 213 36.12 3.85 1.28
CA ARG A 213 36.52 2.43 1.23
C ARG A 213 36.97 1.91 2.61
N LYS A 214 37.41 2.80 3.48
CA LYS A 214 37.96 2.50 4.82
C LYS A 214 37.04 2.91 5.96
N SER A 215 35.91 3.57 5.67
CA SER A 215 34.97 4.04 6.70
C SER A 215 34.09 2.91 7.27
N GLY A 216 34.08 1.72 6.63
CA GLY A 216 33.17 0.63 6.95
C GLY A 216 31.77 0.79 6.34
N PHE A 217 31.50 1.90 5.65
CA PHE A 217 30.20 2.18 5.04
C PHE A 217 29.83 1.17 3.94
N LEU A 218 30.79 0.76 3.10
CA LEU A 218 30.53 -0.17 1.99
C LEU A 218 29.95 -1.50 2.50
N ASP A 219 30.56 -2.06 3.54
CA ASP A 219 30.10 -3.31 4.17
C ASP A 219 28.75 -3.14 4.87
N TYR A 220 28.56 -2.03 5.58
CA TYR A 220 27.27 -1.69 6.17
C TYR A 220 26.16 -1.67 5.11
N ALA A 221 26.34 -0.92 4.01
CA ALA A 221 25.34 -0.81 2.95
C ALA A 221 25.05 -2.16 2.28
N LYS A 222 26.07 -2.97 1.98
CA LYS A 222 25.88 -4.32 1.39
C LYS A 222 25.09 -5.26 2.30
N ASN A 223 25.16 -5.09 3.62
CA ASN A 223 24.40 -5.90 4.58
C ASN A 223 22.95 -5.43 4.73
N GLU A 224 22.69 -4.13 4.69
CA GLU A 224 21.34 -3.55 4.87
C GLU A 224 20.47 -3.67 3.60
N LEU A 225 21.05 -3.39 2.42
CA LEU A 225 20.30 -3.29 1.16
C LEU A 225 19.51 -4.56 0.76
N PRO A 226 19.96 -5.80 1.06
CA PRO A 226 19.17 -7.01 0.82
C PRO A 226 17.92 -7.10 1.70
N MET A 227 18.02 -6.77 3.00
CA MET A 227 16.89 -6.79 3.93
C MET A 227 15.81 -5.80 3.51
N ILE A 228 16.23 -4.62 3.08
CA ILE A 228 15.36 -3.58 2.52
C ILE A 228 14.63 -4.10 1.27
N TYR A 229 15.35 -4.77 0.35
CA TYR A 229 14.73 -5.35 -0.84
C TYR A 229 13.67 -6.40 -0.49
N ASP A 230 13.95 -7.28 0.46
CA ASP A 230 13.03 -8.35 0.85
C ASP A 230 11.71 -7.78 1.40
N ALA A 231 11.77 -6.73 2.22
CA ALA A 231 10.58 -6.05 2.73
C ALA A 231 9.78 -5.35 1.62
N MET A 232 10.46 -4.64 0.72
CA MET A 232 9.83 -4.01 -0.45
C MET A 232 9.15 -5.03 -1.35
N ASN A 233 9.82 -6.16 -1.64
CA ASN A 233 9.28 -7.23 -2.47
C ASN A 233 8.08 -7.93 -1.80
N ALA A 234 8.11 -8.13 -0.47
CA ALA A 234 7.00 -8.71 0.26
C ALA A 234 5.73 -7.86 0.16
N LEU A 235 5.84 -6.54 0.35
CA LEU A 235 4.70 -5.63 0.18
C LEU A 235 4.26 -5.51 -1.29
N TYR A 236 5.21 -5.47 -2.23
CA TYR A 236 4.89 -5.39 -3.65
C TYR A 236 4.10 -6.62 -4.12
N ARG A 237 4.41 -7.82 -3.62
CA ARG A 237 3.62 -9.03 -3.90
C ARG A 237 2.18 -8.91 -3.43
N GLU A 238 1.93 -8.31 -2.27
CA GLU A 238 0.56 -8.03 -1.79
C GLU A 238 -0.15 -6.98 -2.65
N CYS A 239 0.57 -5.97 -3.15
CA CYS A 239 0.01 -4.89 -3.96
C CYS A 239 -0.27 -5.30 -5.42
N ALA A 240 0.68 -5.98 -6.06
CA ALA A 240 0.72 -6.21 -7.50
C ALA A 240 0.62 -7.69 -7.89
N GLY A 241 0.67 -8.62 -6.92
CA GLY A 241 0.58 -10.06 -7.18
C GLY A 241 1.79 -10.67 -7.89
N LYS A 242 2.89 -9.92 -8.03
CA LYS A 242 4.13 -10.33 -8.71
C LYS A 242 5.36 -9.87 -7.91
N GLU A 243 6.53 -10.36 -8.28
CA GLU A 243 7.80 -9.94 -7.67
C GLU A 243 8.21 -8.54 -8.13
N LEU A 244 8.89 -7.82 -7.23
CA LEU A 244 9.46 -6.50 -7.49
C LEU A 244 10.75 -6.65 -8.31
N THR A 245 10.62 -6.63 -9.63
CA THR A 245 11.73 -6.77 -10.57
C THR A 245 11.96 -5.50 -11.40
N GLU A 246 10.87 -4.83 -11.76
CA GLU A 246 10.84 -3.62 -12.58
C GLU A 246 11.06 -2.38 -11.72
N ALA A 247 12.09 -1.61 -12.06
CA ALA A 247 12.38 -0.34 -11.42
C ALA A 247 11.78 0.80 -12.26
N ARG A 248 11.13 1.76 -11.62
CA ARG A 248 10.61 2.94 -12.31
C ARG A 248 11.67 4.03 -12.29
N LEU A 249 11.93 4.63 -13.45
CA LEU A 249 12.99 5.64 -13.62
C LEU A 249 12.54 7.05 -13.16
N ARG A 250 11.23 7.28 -13.00
CA ARG A 250 10.60 8.57 -12.66
C ARG A 250 9.22 8.40 -12.06
#